data_AF-A0AAU5WEX0-F1
#
_entry.id   AF-A0AAU5WEX0-F1
#
_cell.length_a   1.000
_cell.length_b   1.000
_cell.length_c   1.000
_cell.angle_alpha   90.00
_cell.angle_beta   90.00
_cell.angle_gamma   90.00
#
_symmetry.space_group_name_H-M   'P 1'
#
loop_
_entity.id
_entity.type
_entity.pdbx_description
1 polymer ?
#
loop_
_entity_poly.entity_id
_entity_poly.type
_entity_poly.pdbx_seq_one_letter_code
_entity_poly.pdbx_strand_id
1 'polypeptide(L)'
;MTIVIAVATAALGVAAALTLARLVRGPTMLDRAVALDVLAAVIMAGLGVEAIAAEDPWVLPTLLALSLIGFVGSASIARFLVYRNEEDA
;
A
#
# COMPACT_ATOMS: atom_id res chain seq x y z
N MET A 1 -4.99 24.93 -5.46
CA MET A 1 -4.61 23.50 -5.36
C MET A 1 -3.72 23.20 -4.16
N THR A 2 -2.90 24.14 -3.69
CA THR A 2 -1.96 23.94 -2.56
C THR A 2 -2.60 23.42 -1.27
N ILE A 3 -3.75 23.96 -0.86
CA ILE A 3 -4.45 23.51 0.36
C ILE A 3 -4.89 22.05 0.22
N VAL A 4 -5.43 21.67 -0.94
CA VAL A 4 -5.87 20.30 -1.21
C VAL A 4 -4.70 19.32 -1.16
N ILE A 5 -3.57 19.69 -1.77
CA ILE A 5 -2.33 18.89 -1.73
C ILE A 5 -1.85 18.75 -0.28
N ALA A 6 -1.79 19.85 0.48
CA ALA A 6 -1.34 19.81 1.88
C ALA A 6 -2.23 18.90 2.76
N VAL A 7 -3.56 19.00 2.61
CA VAL A 7 -4.51 18.15 3.35
C VAL A 7 -4.37 16.68 2.93
N ALA A 8 -4.26 16.40 1.62
CA ALA A 8 -4.09 15.04 1.11
C ALA A 8 -2.77 14.41 1.62
N THR A 9 -1.65 15.13 1.52
CA THR A 9 -0.36 14.66 2.02
C THR A 9 -0.37 14.43 3.53
N ALA A 10 -0.99 15.32 4.31
CA ALA A 10 -1.13 15.12 5.75
C ALA A 10 -1.97 13.88 6.09
N ALA A 11 -3.11 13.71 5.42
CA ALA A 11 -3.98 12.55 5.61
C ALA A 11 -3.28 11.23 5.24
N LEU A 12 -2.54 11.21 4.13
CA LEU A 12 -1.74 10.06 3.72
C LEU A 12 -0.58 9.77 4.69
N GLY A 13 0.05 10.82 5.25
CA GLY A 13 1.06 10.67 6.30
C GLY A 13 0.49 10.03 7.56
N VAL A 14 -0.71 10.43 7.99
CA VAL A 14 -1.42 9.79 9.10
C VAL A 14 -1.77 8.34 8.77
N ALA A 15 -2.29 8.08 7.57
CA ALA A 15 -2.60 6.72 7.12
C ALA A 15 -1.35 5.82 7.13
N ALA A 16 -0.21 6.31 6.62
CA ALA A 16 1.06 5.59 6.63
C ALA A 16 1.55 5.28 8.05
N ALA A 17 1.43 6.24 8.97
CA ALA A 17 1.80 6.00 10.37
C ALA A 17 0.93 4.94 11.04
N LEU A 18 -0.39 4.96 10.79
CA LEU A 18 -1.33 3.98 11.32
C LEU A 18 -1.11 2.58 10.72
N THR A 19 -0.85 2.48 9.42
CA THR A 19 -0.59 1.19 8.75
C THR A 19 0.75 0.61 9.20
N LEU A 20 1.79 1.43 9.37
CA LEU A 20 3.05 1.00 9.98
C LEU A 20 2.86 0.51 11.41
N ALA A 21 2.07 1.22 12.22
CA ALA A 21 1.75 0.79 13.57
C ALA A 21 1.02 -0.57 13.60
N ARG A 22 0.13 -0.82 12.63
CA ARG A 22 -0.57 -2.10 12.45
C ARG A 22 0.35 -3.20 11.95
N LEU A 23 1.26 -2.90 11.02
CA LEU A 23 2.26 -3.83 10.48
C LEU A 23 3.17 -4.38 11.58
N VAL A 24 3.62 -3.52 12.50
CA VAL A 24 4.49 -3.94 13.62
C VAL A 24 3.71 -4.70 14.70
N ARG A 25 2.51 -4.24 15.05
CA ARG A 25 1.70 -4.84 16.14
C ARG A 25 0.81 -6.00 15.71
N GLY A 26 0.76 -6.34 14.42
CA GLY A 26 -0.11 -7.38 13.88
C GLY A 26 0.10 -8.74 14.57
N PRO A 27 -0.97 -9.38 15.09
CA PRO A 27 -0.88 -10.66 15.80
C PRO A 27 -0.64 -11.85 14.87
N THR A 28 -1.16 -11.80 13.64
CA THR A 28 -1.03 -12.88 12.64
C THR A 28 -0.12 -12.45 11.50
N MET A 29 0.50 -13.42 10.81
CA MET A 29 1.26 -13.15 9.57
C MET A 29 0.37 -12.55 8.48
N LEU A 30 -0.90 -12.94 8.44
CA LEU A 30 -1.89 -12.43 7.49
C LEU A 30 -2.20 -10.95 7.75
N ASP A 31 -2.41 -10.56 9.02
CA ASP A 31 -2.63 -9.15 9.40
C ASP A 31 -1.46 -8.27 8.96
N ARG A 32 -0.22 -8.78 9.10
CA ARG A 32 0.98 -8.07 8.68
C ARG A 32 1.08 -7.97 7.17
N ALA A 33 0.78 -9.05 6.44
CA ALA A 33 0.77 -9.04 4.98
C ALA A 33 -0.24 -8.02 4.42
N VAL A 34 -1.46 -8.00 4.96
CA VAL A 34 -2.48 -7.02 4.58
C VAL A 34 -2.04 -5.60 4.94
N ALA A 35 -1.47 -5.38 6.12
CA ALA A 35 -0.96 -4.06 6.50
C ALA A 35 0.15 -3.56 5.56
N LEU A 36 1.00 -4.47 5.06
CA LEU A 36 2.04 -4.16 4.08
C LEU A 36 1.42 -3.75 2.72
N ASP A 37 0.40 -4.48 2.26
CA ASP A 37 -0.31 -4.18 1.01
C ASP A 37 -1.01 -2.80 1.07
N VAL A 38 -1.67 -2.51 2.20
CA VAL A 38 -2.28 -1.19 2.43
C VAL A 38 -1.21 -0.09 2.50
N LEU A 39 -0.05 -0.34 3.13
CA LEU A 39 1.05 0.62 3.15
C LEU A 39 1.57 0.91 1.73
N ALA A 40 1.70 -0.10 0.87
CA ALA A 40 2.08 0.09 -0.53
C ALA A 40 1.03 0.94 -1.27
N ALA A 41 -0.26 0.70 -1.04
CA ALA A 41 -1.34 1.52 -1.62
C ALA A 41 -1.28 2.99 -1.15
N VAL A 42 -0.98 3.24 0.12
CA VAL A 42 -0.81 4.61 0.65
C VAL A 42 0.39 5.31 0.00
N ILE A 43 1.50 4.60 -0.19
CA ILE A 43 2.69 5.14 -0.88
C ILE A 43 2.34 5.50 -2.33
N MET A 44 1.63 4.61 -3.05
CA MET A 44 1.17 4.89 -4.41
C MET A 44 0.24 6.10 -4.47
N ALA A 45 -0.67 6.26 -3.51
CA ALA A 45 -1.51 7.46 -3.42
C ALA A 45 -0.67 8.73 -3.20
N GLY A 46 0.39 8.64 -2.38
CA GLY A 46 1.34 9.75 -2.16
C GLY A 46 2.08 10.16 -3.43
N LEU A 47 2.55 9.20 -4.21
CA LEU A 47 3.16 9.45 -5.53
C LEU A 47 2.16 10.10 -6.50
N GLY A 48 0.87 9.72 -6.45
CA GLY A 48 -0.17 10.39 -7.22
C GLY A 48 -0.34 11.87 -6.85
N VAL A 49 -0.26 12.20 -5.55
CA VAL A 49 -0.28 13.60 -5.08
C VAL A 49 0.97 14.35 -5.54
N GLU A 50 2.14 13.70 -5.52
CA GLU A 50 3.40 14.26 -6.04
C GLU A 50 3.29 14.58 -7.54
N ALA A 51 2.72 13.69 -8.36
CA ALA A 51 2.52 13.92 -9.79
C ALA A 51 1.73 15.22 -10.07
N ILE A 52 0.70 15.45 -9.26
CA ILE A 52 -0.13 16.65 -9.36
C ILE A 52 0.65 17.89 -8.89
N ALA A 53 1.47 17.75 -7.84
CA ALA A 53 2.25 18.85 -7.29
C ALA A 53 3.44 19.25 -8.19
N ALA A 54 4.06 18.28 -8.85
CA ALA A 54 5.19 18.49 -9.77
C ALA A 54 4.76 18.89 -11.19
N GLU A 55 3.46 18.78 -11.49
CA GLU A 55 2.90 18.97 -12.84
C GLU A 55 3.56 18.05 -13.89
N ASP A 56 4.11 16.92 -13.44
CA ASP A 56 4.86 15.96 -14.26
C ASP A 56 4.20 14.57 -14.23
N PRO A 57 3.68 14.06 -15.35
CA PRO A 57 3.05 12.75 -15.44
C PRO A 57 4.03 11.58 -15.48
N TRP A 58 5.35 11.79 -15.46
CA TRP A 58 6.34 10.70 -15.50
C TRP A 58 6.26 9.72 -14.31
N VAL A 59 5.55 10.08 -13.24
CA VAL A 59 5.26 9.15 -12.12
C VAL A 59 4.16 8.14 -12.47
N LEU A 60 3.31 8.39 -13.47
CA LEU A 60 2.16 7.52 -13.80
C LEU A 60 2.58 6.11 -14.25
N PRO A 61 3.61 5.91 -15.10
CA PRO A 61 4.12 4.57 -15.41
C PRO A 61 4.66 3.84 -14.17
N THR A 62 5.28 4.57 -13.22
CA THR A 62 5.76 3.99 -11.95
C THR A 62 4.59 3.51 -11.10
N LEU A 63 3.50 4.30 -11.01
CA LEU A 63 2.27 3.89 -10.34
C LEU A 63 1.67 2.64 -10.96
N LEU A 64 1.65 2.55 -12.29
CA LEU A 64 1.15 1.38 -12.99
C LEU A 64 1.97 0.14 -12.62
N ALA A 65 3.31 0.22 -12.71
CA ALA A 65 4.20 -0.88 -12.36
C ALA A 65 4.04 -1.31 -10.89
N LEU A 66 4.01 -0.35 -9.96
CA LEU A 66 3.81 -0.61 -8.53
C LEU A 66 2.44 -1.25 -8.25
N SER A 67 1.39 -0.83 -8.95
CA SER A 67 0.04 -1.38 -8.77
C SER A 67 -0.03 -2.86 -9.16
N LEU A 68 0.65 -3.23 -10.25
CA LEU A 68 0.75 -4.61 -10.69
C LEU A 68 1.56 -5.46 -9.71
N ILE A 69 2.70 -4.94 -9.24
CA ILE A 69 3.56 -5.64 -8.28
C ILE A 69 2.83 -5.84 -6.94
N GLY A 70 2.18 -4.80 -6.42
CA GLY A 70 1.42 -4.87 -5.17
C GLY A 70 0.27 -5.88 -5.25
N PHE A 71 -0.53 -5.81 -6.32
CA PHE A 71 -1.61 -6.76 -6.56
C PHE A 71 -1.12 -8.21 -6.66
N VAL A 72 -0.07 -8.46 -7.45
CA VAL A 72 0.51 -9.80 -7.59
C VAL A 72 1.05 -10.30 -6.26
N GLY A 73 1.76 -9.45 -5.50
CA GLY A 73 2.28 -9.80 -4.18
C GLY A 73 1.18 -10.21 -3.20
N SER A 74 0.10 -9.43 -3.12
CA SER A 74 -1.06 -9.71 -2.28
C SER A 74 -1.76 -11.02 -2.67
N ALA A 75 -1.97 -11.25 -3.98
CA ALA A 75 -2.56 -12.48 -4.51
C ALA A 75 -1.69 -13.73 -4.25
N SER A 76 -0.37 -13.61 -4.37
CA SER A 76 0.57 -14.70 -4.07
C SER A 76 0.51 -15.11 -2.59
N ILE A 77 0.46 -14.14 -1.67
CA ILE A 77 0.36 -14.42 -0.24
C ILE A 77 -0.96 -15.13 0.08
N ALA A 78 -2.07 -14.65 -0.49
CA ALA A 78 -3.38 -15.28 -0.29
C ALA A 78 -3.38 -16.75 -0.76
N ARG A 79 -2.78 -17.04 -1.92
CA ARG A 79 -2.71 -18.40 -2.46
C ARG A 79 -1.85 -19.34 -1.60
N PHE A 80 -0.72 -18.87 -1.09
CA PHE A 80 0.16 -19.69 -0.24
C PHE A 80 -0.48 -20.00 1.13
N LEU A 81 -1.24 -19.06 1.68
CA LEU A 81 -1.92 -19.26 2.96
C LEU A 81 -3.04 -20.31 2.88
N VAL A 82 -3.75 -20.40 1.74
CA VAL A 82 -4.77 -21.44 1.53
C VAL A 82 -4.15 -22.84 1.51
N TYR A 83 -3.01 -23.01 0.85
CA TYR A 83 -2.33 -24.31 0.74
C TYR A 83 -1.91 -24.88 2.11
N ARG A 84 -1.53 -24.02 3.06
CA ARG A 84 -1.13 -24.46 4.41
C ARG A 84 -2.30 -24.97 5.26
N ASN A 85 -3.53 -24.52 5.00
CA ASN A 85 -4.70 -25.02 5.72
C ASN A 85 -5.14 -26.42 5.26
N GLU A 86 -4.72 -26.87 4.07
CA GLU A 86 -5.08 -28.19 3.51
C GLU A 86 -4.12 -29.30 3.96
N GLU A 87 -2.88 -28.97 4.34
CA GLU A 87 -1.91 -29.92 4.92
C GLU A 87 -2.17 -30.21 6.40
N ASP A 88 -2.79 -29.27 7.12
CA ASP A 88 -3.08 -29.36 8.57
C ASP A 88 -4.49 -29.92 8.88
N ALA A 89 -5.29 -30.29 7.87
CA ALA A 89 -6.67 -30.80 7.99
C ALA A 89 -6.81 -32.27 7.58
#